data_AF-A0A8T4YHX2-F1
#
_entry.id   AF-A0A8T4YHX2-F1
#
_cell.length_a   1.000
_cell.length_b   1.000
_cell.length_c   1.000
_cell.angle_alpha   90.00
_cell.angle_beta   90.00
_cell.angle_gamma   90.00
#
_symmetry.space_group_name_H-M   'P 1'
#
loop_
_entity.id
_entity.type
_entity.pdbx_description
1 polymer ?
#
loop_
_entity_poly.entity_id
_entity_poly.type
_entity_poly.pdbx_seq_one_letter_code
_entity_poly.pdbx_strand_id
1 'polypeptide(L)'
;LGVFGLALMLYTIPKAYNISKKISKASLEEKYGLEKEYYLLSTVVWVVLITRIVASALFWLTNESLIPLIPGAMCQFGVNQAGAPYSWIDNGVKLIVLLVYGIWLSLDFLNRRVKGAPLMQSLSKLFLLLAPLLVLDLALDLGFYFTVSPVVVPCCRVVFTAESPIPCP
;
A
#
# COMPACT_ATOMS: atom_id res chain seq x y z
N LEU A 1 6.79 -5.53 -9.85
CA LEU A 1 5.89 -6.04 -8.78
C LEU A 1 4.45 -5.52 -8.92
N GLY A 2 4.27 -4.22 -9.13
CA GLY A 2 2.95 -3.58 -9.05
C GLY A 2 1.87 -4.07 -10.03
N VAL A 3 2.22 -4.29 -11.31
CA VAL A 3 1.27 -4.77 -12.35
C VAL A 3 0.75 -6.17 -12.03
N PHE A 4 1.61 -7.06 -11.53
CA PHE A 4 1.23 -8.41 -11.11
C PHE A 4 0.27 -8.37 -9.91
N GLY A 5 0.53 -7.48 -8.95
CA GLY A 5 -0.39 -7.23 -7.82
C GLY A 5 -1.76 -6.75 -8.29
N LEU A 6 -1.82 -5.80 -9.22
CA LEU A 6 -3.09 -5.31 -9.78
C LEU A 6 -3.89 -6.40 -10.51
N ALA A 7 -3.23 -7.25 -11.30
CA ALA A 7 -3.90 -8.34 -12.00
C ALA A 7 -4.53 -9.35 -11.04
N LEU A 8 -3.81 -9.70 -9.97
CA LEU A 8 -4.34 -10.57 -8.90
C LEU A 8 -5.48 -9.90 -8.13
N MET A 9 -5.43 -8.59 -7.90
CA MET A 9 -6.51 -7.84 -7.27
C MET A 9 -7.79 -7.87 -8.12
N LEU A 10 -7.68 -7.60 -9.44
CA LEU A 10 -8.83 -7.66 -10.35
C LEU A 10 -9.49 -9.04 -10.39
N TYR A 11 -8.68 -10.10 -10.30
CA TYR A 11 -9.19 -11.47 -10.23
C TYR A 11 -9.91 -11.78 -8.91
N THR A 12 -9.46 -11.20 -7.80
CA THR A 12 -9.94 -11.52 -6.44
C THR A 12 -11.14 -10.69 -6.00
N ILE A 13 -11.29 -9.46 -6.50
CA ILE A 13 -12.44 -8.56 -6.23
C ILE A 13 -13.81 -9.22 -6.45
N PRO A 14 -14.11 -9.87 -7.60
CA PRO A 14 -15.44 -10.47 -7.82
C PRO A 14 -15.70 -11.64 -6.87
N LYS A 15 -14.68 -12.43 -6.51
CA LYS A 15 -14.80 -13.49 -5.50
C LYS A 15 -15.06 -12.92 -4.12
N ALA A 16 -14.31 -11.90 -3.69
CA ALA A 16 -14.51 -11.26 -2.39
C ALA A 16 -15.92 -10.65 -2.24
N TYR A 17 -16.43 -10.02 -3.30
CA TYR A 17 -17.79 -9.48 -3.32
C TYR A 17 -18.86 -10.57 -3.21
N ASN A 18 -18.70 -11.66 -3.96
CA ASN A 18 -19.63 -12.79 -3.91
C ASN A 18 -19.65 -13.47 -2.54
N ILE A 19 -18.49 -13.66 -1.91
CA ILE A 19 -18.37 -14.22 -0.55
C ILE A 19 -19.10 -13.31 0.45
N SER A 20 -18.84 -11.99 0.43
CA SER A 20 -19.47 -11.04 1.36
C SER A 20 -20.99 -11.00 1.23
N LYS A 21 -21.54 -11.22 0.03
CA LYS A 21 -22.98 -11.17 -0.24
C LYS A 21 -23.70 -12.49 0.07
N LYS A 22 -23.08 -13.64 -0.21
CA LYS A 22 -23.71 -14.97 -0.06
C LYS A 22 -23.67 -15.49 1.38
N ILE A 23 -22.67 -15.10 2.17
CA ILE A 23 -22.44 -15.69 3.50
C ILE A 23 -23.58 -15.47 4.51
N SER A 24 -24.37 -14.39 4.36
CA SER A 24 -25.51 -14.11 5.26
C SER A 24 -26.77 -14.93 4.96
N LYS A 25 -26.85 -15.54 3.77
CA LYS A 25 -28.01 -16.33 3.32
C LYS A 25 -27.71 -17.82 3.13
N ALA A 26 -26.44 -18.21 3.27
CA ALA A 26 -25.96 -19.55 2.96
C ALA A 26 -26.32 -20.57 4.06
N SER A 27 -26.76 -21.74 3.61
CA SER A 27 -26.91 -22.95 4.43
C SER A 27 -25.56 -23.48 4.93
N LEU A 28 -25.56 -24.43 5.87
CA LEU A 28 -24.33 -24.93 6.52
C LEU A 28 -23.37 -25.62 5.52
N GLU A 29 -23.92 -26.33 4.52
CA GLU A 29 -23.13 -26.96 3.45
C GLU A 29 -22.52 -25.93 2.49
N GLU A 30 -23.29 -24.90 2.12
CA GLU A 30 -22.80 -23.80 1.28
C GLU A 30 -21.71 -22.99 1.98
N LYS A 31 -21.82 -22.79 3.30
CA LYS A 31 -20.77 -22.13 4.11
C LYS A 31 -19.44 -22.86 4.01
N TYR A 32 -19.44 -24.20 4.04
CA TYR A 32 -18.21 -24.98 3.90
C TYR A 32 -17.54 -24.81 2.53
N GLY A 33 -18.33 -24.68 1.46
CA GLY A 33 -17.81 -24.34 0.13
C GLY A 33 -17.20 -22.93 0.07
N LEU A 34 -17.89 -21.95 0.64
CA LEU A 34 -17.44 -20.55 0.76
C LEU A 34 -16.14 -20.43 1.58
N GLU A 35 -15.96 -21.25 2.62
CA GLU A 35 -14.73 -21.27 3.40
C GLU A 35 -13.52 -21.67 2.56
N LYS A 36 -13.63 -22.72 1.73
CA LYS A 36 -12.55 -23.16 0.84
C LYS A 36 -12.19 -22.07 -0.17
N GLU A 37 -13.19 -21.42 -0.76
CA GLU A 37 -12.95 -20.30 -1.67
C GLU A 37 -12.26 -19.12 -0.98
N TYR A 38 -12.67 -18.79 0.25
CA TYR A 38 -12.05 -17.76 1.05
C TYR A 38 -10.59 -18.10 1.41
N TYR A 39 -10.27 -19.36 1.73
CA TYR A 39 -8.88 -19.76 2.01
C TYR A 39 -7.96 -19.51 0.80
N LEU A 40 -8.44 -19.80 -0.40
CA LEU A 40 -7.69 -19.55 -1.63
C LEU A 40 -7.55 -18.05 -1.91
N LEU A 41 -8.65 -17.30 -1.77
CA LEU A 41 -8.67 -15.84 -1.87
C LEU A 41 -7.66 -15.20 -0.90
N SER A 42 -7.78 -15.52 0.38
CA SER A 42 -6.97 -14.94 1.44
C SER A 42 -5.48 -15.23 1.23
N THR A 43 -5.13 -16.41 0.71
CA THR A 43 -3.73 -16.75 0.41
C THR A 43 -3.17 -15.89 -0.72
N VAL A 44 -3.96 -15.59 -1.76
CA VAL A 44 -3.56 -14.64 -2.81
C VAL A 44 -3.39 -13.24 -2.23
N VAL A 45 -4.32 -12.79 -1.38
CA VAL A 45 -4.24 -11.48 -0.74
C VAL A 45 -2.99 -11.37 0.14
N TRP A 46 -2.64 -12.42 0.89
CA TRP A 46 -1.40 -12.47 1.66
C TRP A 46 -0.16 -12.20 0.81
N VAL A 47 -0.05 -12.85 -0.35
CA VAL A 47 1.07 -12.62 -1.27
C VAL A 47 1.08 -11.18 -1.78
N VAL A 48 -0.08 -10.63 -2.14
CA VAL A 48 -0.18 -9.24 -2.61
C VAL A 48 0.21 -8.24 -1.51
N LEU A 49 -0.27 -8.42 -0.28
CA LEU A 49 0.04 -7.50 0.82
C LEU A 49 1.51 -7.58 1.25
N ILE A 50 2.09 -8.78 1.34
CA ILE A 50 3.52 -8.93 1.67
C ILE A 50 4.39 -8.31 0.58
N THR A 51 4.09 -8.58 -0.68
CA THR A 51 4.86 -7.99 -1.79
C THR A 51 4.78 -6.46 -1.79
N ARG A 52 3.64 -5.89 -1.38
CA ARG A 52 3.50 -4.44 -1.19
C ARG A 52 4.29 -3.89 -0.01
N ILE A 53 4.28 -4.56 1.14
CA ILE A 53 5.11 -4.17 2.29
C ILE A 53 6.60 -4.13 1.89
N VAL A 54 7.06 -5.15 1.16
CA VAL A 54 8.43 -5.20 0.63
C VAL A 54 8.67 -4.05 -0.37
N ALA A 55 7.71 -3.77 -1.26
CA ALA A 55 7.82 -2.66 -2.20
C ALA A 55 7.92 -1.29 -1.50
N SER A 56 7.16 -1.08 -0.42
CA SER A 56 7.25 0.15 0.38
C SER A 56 8.63 0.31 1.04
N ALA A 57 9.22 -0.78 1.54
CA ALA A 57 10.58 -0.75 2.08
C ALA A 57 11.63 -0.44 0.99
N LEU A 58 11.48 -1.05 -0.20
CA LEU A 58 12.34 -0.79 -1.35
C LEU A 58 12.23 0.68 -1.81
N PHE A 59 11.05 1.29 -1.74
CA PHE A 59 10.88 2.70 -2.07
C PHE A 59 11.77 3.62 -1.20
N TRP A 60 11.85 3.39 0.12
CA TRP A 60 12.71 4.19 0.98
C TRP A 60 14.19 3.99 0.68
N LEU A 61 14.62 2.74 0.43
CA LEU A 61 15.99 2.43 0.02
C LEU A 61 16.35 3.09 -1.31
N THR A 62 15.44 3.07 -2.28
CA THR A 62 15.62 3.75 -3.57
C THR A 62 15.75 5.25 -3.37
N ASN A 63 14.90 5.87 -2.54
CA ASN A 63 15.00 7.30 -2.26
C ASN A 63 16.34 7.70 -1.62
N GLU A 64 16.90 6.87 -0.73
CA GLU A 64 18.24 7.13 -0.20
C GLU A 64 19.31 7.07 -1.30
N SER A 65 19.21 6.12 -2.23
CA SER A 65 20.15 6.02 -3.35
C SER A 65 20.06 7.19 -4.35
N LEU A 66 18.95 7.94 -4.34
CA LEU A 66 18.75 9.13 -5.18
C LEU A 66 19.41 10.40 -4.61
N ILE A 67 19.84 10.40 -3.34
CA ILE A 67 20.50 11.54 -2.69
C ILE A 67 21.70 12.06 -3.51
N PRO A 68 22.68 11.24 -3.94
CA PRO A 68 23.82 11.73 -4.71
C PRO A 68 23.46 12.18 -6.15
N LEU A 69 22.30 11.78 -6.68
CA LEU A 69 21.88 12.13 -8.03
C LEU A 69 21.21 13.51 -8.10
N ILE A 70 20.70 14.03 -6.98
CA ILE A 70 19.95 15.28 -6.92
C ILE A 70 20.86 16.38 -6.37
N PRO A 71 21.15 17.45 -7.14
CA PRO A 71 22.02 18.52 -6.67
C PRO A 71 21.39 19.25 -5.47
N GLY A 72 22.12 19.30 -4.35
CA GLY A 72 21.66 19.94 -3.11
C GLY A 72 20.92 19.03 -2.13
N ALA A 73 20.61 17.78 -2.51
CA ALA A 73 20.06 16.80 -1.59
C ALA A 73 21.17 16.24 -0.67
N MET A 74 21.12 16.58 0.61
CA MET A 74 21.99 15.98 1.65
C MET A 74 21.29 14.86 2.43
N CYS A 75 19.95 14.88 2.41
CA CYS A 75 19.10 14.04 3.23
C CYS A 75 17.85 13.63 2.42
N GLN A 76 17.14 12.56 2.81
CA GLN A 76 15.94 12.08 2.10
C GLN A 76 14.84 13.15 1.96
N PHE A 77 14.84 14.15 2.85
CA PHE A 77 14.01 15.36 2.73
C PHE A 77 14.23 16.10 1.40
N GLY A 78 15.48 16.24 0.94
CA GLY A 78 15.79 16.91 -0.33
C GLY A 78 15.24 16.16 -1.53
N VAL A 79 15.29 14.82 -1.49
CA VAL A 79 14.69 13.95 -2.52
C VAL A 79 13.17 14.12 -2.55
N ASN A 80 12.54 14.16 -1.37
CA ASN A 80 11.10 14.42 -1.25
C ASN A 80 10.71 15.83 -1.71
N GLN A 81 11.58 16.82 -1.53
CA GLN A 81 11.36 18.18 -2.02
C GLN A 81 11.45 18.26 -3.54
N ALA A 82 12.36 17.52 -4.17
CA ALA A 82 12.49 17.45 -5.63
C ALA A 82 11.24 16.86 -6.29
N GLY A 83 10.59 15.89 -5.62
CA GLY A 83 9.34 15.27 -6.06
C GLY A 83 8.08 15.86 -5.43
N ALA A 84 8.14 17.06 -4.85
CA ALA A 84 6.96 17.71 -4.26
C ALA A 84 5.93 18.07 -5.36
N PRO A 85 4.62 17.90 -5.10
CA PRO A 85 3.97 17.47 -3.86
C PRO A 85 3.82 15.94 -3.72
N TYR A 86 3.99 15.17 -4.80
CA TYR A 86 3.66 13.75 -4.85
C TYR A 86 4.49 12.91 -3.86
N SER A 87 5.79 13.18 -3.72
CA SER A 87 6.69 12.43 -2.82
C SER A 87 6.31 12.52 -1.34
N TRP A 88 5.76 13.66 -0.93
CA TRP A 88 5.31 13.90 0.44
C TRP A 88 4.01 13.15 0.74
N ILE A 89 3.05 13.23 -0.19
CA ILE A 89 1.78 12.50 -0.09
C ILE A 89 2.06 11.00 -0.06
N ASP A 90 2.95 10.53 -0.95
CA ASP A 90 3.31 9.13 -1.10
C ASP A 90 4.01 8.56 0.15
N ASN A 91 4.92 9.30 0.77
CA ASN A 91 5.50 8.89 2.07
C ASN A 91 4.44 8.74 3.16
N GLY A 92 3.51 9.70 3.25
CA GLY A 92 2.40 9.64 4.21
C GLY A 92 1.50 8.42 3.96
N VAL A 93 1.15 8.17 2.71
CA VAL A 93 0.34 7.02 2.29
C VAL A 93 1.03 5.71 2.64
N LYS A 94 2.33 5.58 2.39
CA LYS A 94 3.11 4.37 2.71
C LYS A 94 3.09 4.01 4.19
N LEU A 95 3.22 4.99 5.08
CA LEU A 95 3.14 4.76 6.52
C LEU A 95 1.76 4.22 6.93
N ILE A 96 0.68 4.80 6.40
CA ILE A 96 -0.69 4.35 6.67
C ILE A 96 -0.91 2.95 6.11
N VAL A 97 -0.47 2.72 4.87
CA VAL A 97 -0.60 1.46 4.15
C VAL A 97 0.07 0.31 4.91
N LEU A 98 1.28 0.50 5.43
CA LEU A 98 1.97 -0.53 6.22
C LEU A 98 1.19 -0.94 7.46
N LEU A 99 0.61 0.02 8.18
CA LEU A 99 -0.21 -0.25 9.37
C LEU A 99 -1.49 -1.01 8.98
N VAL A 100 -2.20 -0.54 7.96
CA VAL A 100 -3.47 -1.14 7.50
C VAL A 100 -3.23 -2.57 7.00
N TYR A 101 -2.18 -2.82 6.24
CA TYR A 101 -1.85 -4.16 5.73
C TYR A 101 -1.43 -5.10 6.86
N GLY A 102 -0.64 -4.61 7.82
CA GLY A 102 -0.27 -5.38 9.02
C GLY A 102 -1.47 -5.80 9.86
N ILE A 103 -2.45 -4.90 10.05
CA ILE A 103 -3.69 -5.20 10.76
C ILE A 103 -4.50 -6.26 10.01
N TRP A 104 -4.67 -6.12 8.68
CA TRP A 104 -5.41 -7.09 7.89
C TRP A 104 -4.79 -8.49 7.95
N LEU A 105 -3.46 -8.60 7.79
CA LEU A 105 -2.72 -9.85 7.86
C LEU A 105 -2.86 -10.50 9.25
N SER A 106 -2.77 -9.71 10.32
CA SER A 106 -2.90 -10.20 11.70
C SER A 106 -4.30 -10.76 11.97
N LEU A 107 -5.35 -10.06 11.52
CA LEU A 107 -6.74 -10.50 11.66
C LEU A 107 -7.01 -11.78 10.86
N ASP A 108 -6.51 -11.86 9.63
CA ASP A 108 -6.65 -13.06 8.80
C ASP A 108 -5.89 -14.26 9.39
N PHE A 109 -4.68 -14.04 9.94
CA PHE A 109 -3.94 -15.08 10.64
C PHE A 109 -4.72 -15.66 11.82
N LEU A 110 -5.37 -14.80 12.62
CA LEU A 110 -6.20 -15.24 13.73
C LEU A 110 -7.46 -15.97 13.22
N ASN A 111 -8.10 -15.46 12.17
CA ASN A 111 -9.29 -16.06 11.58
C ASN A 111 -9.04 -17.49 11.06
N ARG A 112 -7.85 -17.75 10.48
CA ARG A 112 -7.44 -19.09 10.01
C ARG A 112 -7.28 -20.11 11.15
N ARG A 113 -7.06 -19.65 12.39
CA ARG A 113 -6.94 -20.55 13.55
C ARG A 113 -8.29 -20.97 14.14
N VAL A 114 -9.37 -20.28 13.79
CA VAL A 114 -10.71 -20.54 14.31
C VAL A 114 -11.52 -21.35 13.30
N LYS A 115 -12.08 -22.49 13.72
CA LYS A 115 -12.97 -23.30 12.89
C LYS A 115 -14.23 -22.50 12.53
N GLY A 116 -14.66 -22.54 11.27
CA GLY A 116 -15.81 -21.78 10.79
C GLY A 116 -15.51 -20.33 10.39
N ALA A 117 -14.25 -19.88 10.57
CA ALA A 117 -13.72 -18.59 10.10
C ALA A 117 -14.72 -17.41 10.22
N PRO A 118 -15.12 -17.06 11.45
CA PRO A 118 -16.25 -16.15 11.70
C PRO A 118 -16.03 -14.74 11.14
N LEU A 119 -14.78 -14.34 10.89
CA LEU A 119 -14.45 -13.02 10.35
C LEU A 119 -14.37 -12.97 8.81
N MET A 120 -14.68 -14.05 8.08
CA MET A 120 -14.59 -14.07 6.61
C MET A 120 -15.37 -12.94 5.95
N GLN A 121 -16.56 -12.60 6.47
CA GLN A 121 -17.37 -11.51 5.92
C GLN A 121 -16.71 -10.14 6.12
N SER A 122 -16.23 -9.87 7.34
CA SER A 122 -15.59 -8.59 7.69
C SER A 122 -14.28 -8.42 6.94
N LEU A 123 -13.46 -9.47 6.85
CA LEU A 123 -12.19 -9.45 6.13
C LEU A 123 -12.37 -9.27 4.62
N SER A 124 -13.41 -9.86 4.03
CA SER A 124 -13.74 -9.66 2.60
C SER A 124 -14.18 -8.23 2.31
N LYS A 125 -14.98 -7.62 3.20
CA LYS A 125 -15.37 -6.19 3.09
C LYS A 125 -14.17 -5.27 3.28
N LEU A 126 -13.34 -5.55 4.27
CA LEU A 126 -12.13 -4.79 4.54
C LEU A 126 -11.19 -4.85 3.32
N PHE A 127 -11.02 -6.03 2.71
CA PHE A 127 -10.24 -6.17 1.48
C PHE A 127 -10.79 -5.33 0.31
N LEU A 128 -12.11 -5.29 0.12
CA LEU A 128 -12.73 -4.41 -0.89
C LEU A 128 -12.45 -2.92 -0.63
N LEU A 129 -12.36 -2.52 0.64
CA LEU A 129 -11.98 -1.15 1.03
C LEU A 129 -10.48 -0.89 0.85
N LEU A 130 -9.62 -1.89 1.04
CA LEU A 130 -8.17 -1.78 0.81
C LEU A 130 -7.80 -1.72 -0.68
N ALA A 131 -8.63 -2.30 -1.56
CA ALA A 131 -8.37 -2.34 -3.00
C ALA A 131 -8.11 -0.96 -3.64
N PRO A 132 -8.93 0.08 -3.43
CA PRO A 132 -8.63 1.42 -3.98
C PRO A 132 -7.35 2.02 -3.39
N LEU A 133 -7.05 1.75 -2.10
CA LEU A 133 -5.84 2.25 -1.45
C LEU A 133 -4.57 1.65 -2.09
N LEU A 134 -4.60 0.37 -2.46
CA LEU A 134 -3.52 -0.31 -3.20
C LEU A 134 -3.31 0.29 -4.60
N VAL A 135 -4.39 0.69 -5.28
CA VAL A 135 -4.31 1.33 -6.59
C VAL A 135 -3.71 2.73 -6.46
N LEU A 136 -4.13 3.49 -5.45
CA LEU A 136 -3.61 4.83 -5.18
C LEU A 136 -2.11 4.81 -4.87
N ASP A 137 -1.66 3.90 -4.00
CA ASP A 137 -0.24 3.69 -3.66
C ASP A 137 0.61 3.44 -4.92
N LEU A 138 0.12 2.58 -5.84
CA LEU A 138 0.81 2.35 -7.11
C LEU A 138 0.83 3.58 -8.03
N ALA A 139 -0.29 4.30 -8.10
CA ALA A 139 -0.38 5.48 -8.95
C ALA A 139 0.56 6.58 -8.45
N LEU A 140 0.72 6.72 -7.14
CA LEU A 140 1.66 7.64 -6.51
C LEU A 140 3.11 7.22 -6.73
N ASP A 141 3.44 5.93 -6.58
CA ASP A 141 4.76 5.39 -6.93
C ASP A 141 5.15 5.77 -8.37
N LEU A 142 4.28 5.46 -9.32
CA LEU A 142 4.51 5.76 -10.74
C LEU A 142 4.62 7.27 -10.96
N GLY A 143 3.71 8.05 -10.37
CA GLY A 143 3.73 9.50 -10.46
C GLY A 143 5.04 10.10 -9.95
N PHE A 144 5.56 9.62 -8.82
CA PHE A 144 6.83 10.07 -8.26
C PHE A 144 7.99 9.75 -9.20
N TYR A 145 8.14 8.50 -9.65
CA TYR A 145 9.27 8.12 -10.51
C TYR A 145 9.23 8.77 -11.90
N PHE A 146 8.06 9.11 -12.43
CA PHE A 146 7.94 9.85 -13.70
C PHE A 146 8.14 11.36 -13.56
N THR A 147 7.92 11.93 -12.38
CA THR A 147 8.04 13.38 -12.15
C THR A 147 9.38 13.79 -11.57
N VAL A 148 10.11 12.85 -10.95
CA VAL A 148 11.41 13.14 -10.36
C VAL A 148 12.40 13.58 -11.44
N SER A 149 12.86 14.83 -11.33
CA SER A 149 13.87 15.42 -12.19
C SER A 149 14.99 15.98 -11.31
N PRO A 150 16.25 16.02 -11.79
CA PRO A 150 17.38 16.51 -11.02
C PRO A 150 17.34 18.05 -10.93
N VAL A 151 16.40 18.56 -10.14
CA VAL A 151 16.27 19.99 -9.83
C VAL A 151 17.12 20.30 -8.60
N VAL A 152 17.69 21.51 -8.54
CA VAL A 152 18.43 21.97 -7.36
C VAL A 152 17.45 22.19 -6.21
N VAL A 153 17.63 21.45 -5.13
CA VAL A 153 16.78 21.55 -3.94
C VAL A 153 17.48 22.29 -2.80
N PRO A 154 16.75 23.11 -2.01
CA PRO A 154 17.32 23.78 -0.85
C PRO A 154 17.77 22.74 0.20
N CYS A 155 18.91 23.00 0.83
CA CYS A 155 19.41 22.16 1.92
C CYS A 155 18.43 22.16 3.09
N CYS A 156 18.28 21.01 3.76
CA CYS A 156 17.40 20.81 4.91
C CYS A 156 17.63 21.92 5.99
N ARG A 157 18.86 22.43 6.15
CA ARG A 157 19.20 23.55 7.06
C ARG A 157 18.53 24.89 6.73
N VAL A 158 18.41 25.27 5.46
CA VAL A 158 17.88 26.59 5.05
C VAL A 158 16.36 26.66 5.18
N VAL A 159 15.70 25.50 5.08
CA VAL A 159 14.24 25.38 5.21
C VAL A 159 13.79 25.50 6.67
N PHE A 160 14.61 25.05 7.64
CA PHE A 160 14.26 25.04 9.07
C PHE A 160 14.80 26.24 9.87
N THR A 161 15.41 27.25 9.24
CA THR A 161 15.81 28.49 9.91
C THR A 161 14.67 29.53 9.92
N ALA A 162 14.46 30.19 11.06
CA ALA A 162 13.37 31.17 11.28
C ALA A 162 13.40 32.40 10.34
N GLU A 163 14.53 32.62 9.67
CA GLU A 163 14.69 33.56 8.56
C GLU A 163 15.14 32.75 7.34
N SER A 164 14.20 32.25 6.53
CA SER A 164 14.52 31.69 5.22
C SER A 164 14.47 32.83 4.19
N PRO A 165 15.60 33.33 3.65
CA PRO A 165 15.62 34.46 2.70
C PRO A 165 15.20 34.04 1.29
N ILE A 166 15.04 32.74 1.05
CA ILE A 166 14.79 32.17 -0.27
C ILE A 166 13.33 31.71 -0.30
N PRO A 167 12.45 32.33 -1.10
CA PRO A 167 11.13 31.78 -1.33
C PRO A 167 11.29 30.42 -2.00
N CYS A 168 10.74 29.38 -1.37
CA CYS A 168 10.63 28.08 -2.00
C CYS A 168 9.66 28.22 -3.20
N PRO A 169 10.04 27.81 -4.41
CA PRO A 169 9.14 27.78 -5.56
C PRO A 169 8.00 26.77 -5.36
#